data_AF-A0A1M6DHB3-F1
#
_entry.id   AF-A0A1M6DHB3-F1
#
_cell.length_a   1.000
_cell.length_b   1.000
_cell.length_c   1.000
_cell.angle_alpha   90.00
_cell.angle_beta   90.00
_cell.angle_gamma   90.00
#
_symmetry.space_group_name_H-M   'P 1'
#
loop_
_entity.id
_entity.type
_entity.pdbx_description
1 polymer ?
#
loop_
_entity_poly.entity_id
_entity_poly.type
_entity_poly.pdbx_seq_one_letter_code
_entity_poly.pdbx_strand_id
1 'polypeptide(L)' 'MKDLEDWAAVQKVYKQTKSKRATAQLLGISRNTVKRLLAMDKPPS' A
#
# COMPACT_ATOMS: atom_id res chain seq x y z
N MET A 1 5.55 -1.06 -13.72
CA MET A 1 6.52 -0.48 -12.77
C MET A 1 5.88 0.39 -11.68
N LYS A 2 4.85 1.21 -11.96
CA LYS A 2 4.18 2.04 -10.94
C LYS A 2 3.52 1.23 -9.80
N ASP A 3 2.85 0.13 -10.12
CA ASP A 3 2.20 -0.73 -9.10
C ASP A 3 3.18 -1.44 -8.14
N LEU A 4 4.42 -1.67 -8.59
CA LEU A 4 5.43 -2.40 -7.82
C LEU A 4 6.08 -1.48 -6.76
N GLU A 5 6.35 -0.22 -7.13
CA GLU A 5 6.77 0.83 -6.20
C GLU A 5 5.67 1.15 -5.18
N ASP A 6 4.42 1.28 -5.64
CA ASP A 6 3.27 1.51 -4.78
C ASP A 6 3.05 0.35 -3.78
N TRP A 7 3.25 -0.91 -4.22
CA TRP A 7 3.16 -2.08 -3.34
C TRP A 7 4.19 -2.01 -2.21
N ALA A 8 5.46 -1.78 -2.53
CA ALA A 8 6.53 -1.74 -1.54
C ALA A 8 6.34 -0.58 -0.55
N ALA A 9 5.94 0.60 -1.05
CA ALA A 9 5.64 1.77 -0.23
C ALA A 9 4.47 1.50 0.73
N VAL A 10 3.38 0.90 0.24
CA VAL A 10 2.21 0.53 1.06
C VAL A 10 2.60 -0.44 2.16
N GLN A 11 3.36 -1.50 1.85
CA GLN A 11 3.80 -2.48 2.84
C GLN A 11 4.66 -1.85 3.94
N LYS A 12 5.59 -0.94 3.57
CA LYS A 12 6.46 -0.24 4.53
C LYS A 12 5.68 0.69 5.45
N VAL A 13 4.82 1.55 4.89
CA VAL A 13 4.04 2.53 5.66
C VAL A 13 2.96 1.86 6.51
N TYR A 14 2.34 0.79 6.01
CA TYR A 14 1.35 0.04 6.79
C TYR A 14 1.98 -0.66 8.00
N LYS A 15 3.21 -1.18 7.90
CA LYS A 15 3.90 -1.77 9.06
C LYS A 15 4.10 -0.76 10.20
N GLN A 16 4.31 0.52 9.87
CA GLN A 16 4.49 1.59 10.84
C GLN A 16 3.15 2.09 11.41
N THR A 17 2.18 2.38 10.54
CA THR A 17 0.90 2.98 10.96
C THR A 17 -0.13 1.97 11.44
N LYS A 18 -0.02 0.71 10.99
CA LYS A 18 -1.02 -0.36 11.16
C LYS A 18 -2.45 0.02 10.75
N SER A 19 -2.61 1.09 9.97
CA SER A 19 -3.90 1.65 9.58
C SER A 19 -3.94 1.89 8.08
N LYS A 20 -4.90 1.22 7.41
CA LYS A 20 -5.11 1.36 5.96
C LYS A 20 -5.49 2.78 5.57
N ARG A 21 -6.21 3.49 6.45
CA ARG A 21 -6.63 4.88 6.22
C ARG A 21 -5.45 5.84 6.33
N ALA A 22 -4.63 5.70 7.37
CA ALA A 22 -3.44 6.53 7.54
C ALA A 22 -2.41 6.29 6.42
N THR A 23 -2.22 5.02 6.04
CA THR A 23 -1.35 4.65 4.90
C THR A 23 -1.81 5.32 3.60
N ALA A 24 -3.12 5.31 3.32
CA ALA A 24 -3.69 5.96 2.15
C ALA A 24 -3.46 7.48 2.14
N GLN A 25 -3.67 8.15 3.28
CA GLN A 25 -3.46 9.59 3.44
C GLN A 25 -1.98 9.97 3.27
N LEU A 26 -1.06 9.19 3.83
CA LEU A 26 0.39 9.43 3.74
C LEU A 26 0.93 9.22 2.32
N LEU A 27 0.41 8.23 1.59
CA LEU A 27 0.85 7.90 0.24
C LEU A 27 0.06 8.64 -0.85
N GLY A 28 -0.99 9.40 -0.50
CA GLY A 28 -1.82 10.12 -1.47
C GLY A 28 -2.61 9.22 -2.42
N ILE A 29 -2.86 7.97 -2.04
CA ILE A 29 -3.58 6.98 -2.86
C ILE A 29 -4.92 6.59 -2.25
N SER A 30 -5.78 5.95 -3.04
CA SER A 30 -7.08 5.48 -2.53
C SER A 30 -6.92 4.38 -1.48
N ARG A 31 -7.81 4.36 -0.48
CA ARG A 31 -7.89 3.26 0.50
C ARG A 31 -8.10 1.89 -0.16
N ASN A 32 -8.81 1.85 -1.28
CA ASN A 32 -9.05 0.63 -2.04
C ASN A 32 -7.77 0.08 -2.66
N THR A 33 -6.91 0.97 -3.17
CA THR A 33 -5.57 0.62 -3.66
C THR A 33 -4.74 0.02 -2.54
N VAL A 34 -4.70 0.66 -1.37
CA VAL A 34 -4.02 0.11 -0.18
C VAL A 34 -4.55 -1.28 0.20
N LYS A 35 -5.88 -1.47 0.20
CA LYS A 35 -6.49 -2.77 0.52
C LYS A 35 -6.06 -3.84 -0.49
N ARG A 36 -6.08 -3.52 -1.79
CA ARG A 36 -5.68 -4.45 -2.86
C ARG A 36 -4.21 -4.83 -2.74
N LEU A 37 -3.32 -3.85 -2.54
CA LEU A 37 -1.88 -4.06 -2.44
C LEU A 37 -1.47 -4.82 -1.17
N LEU A 38 -2.16 -4.60 -0.03
CA LEU A 38 -1.92 -5.37 1.19
C LEU A 38 -2.42 -6.81 1.11
N ALA A 39 -3.41 -7.10 0.26
CA ALA A 39 -3.93 -8.45 0.04
C ALA A 39 -3.08 -9.26 -0.95
N MET A 40 -2.11 -8.63 -1.62
CA MET A 40 -1.18 -9.31 -2.51
C MET A 40 0.00 -9.87 -1.70
N ASP A 41 0.11 -11.21 -1.65
CA ASP A 41 1.25 -11.90 -1.02
C ASP A 41 2.56 -11.75 -1.81
N LYS A 42 2.46 -11.40 -3.10
CA LYS A 42 3.59 -11.17 -3.99
C LYS A 42 3.46 -9.82 -4.68
N PRO A 43 4.59 -9.13 -4.97
CA PRO A 43 4.55 -7.88 -5.72
C PRO A 43 3.89 -8.11 -7.09
N PRO A 44 3.06 -7.17 -7.57
CA PRO A 44 2.51 -7.22 -8.92
C PRO A 44 3.64 -7.09 -9.94
N SER A 45 3.73 -8.04 -10.88
CA SER A 45 4.69 -8.10 -11.99
C SER A 45 4.45 -7.02 -13.03
#